data_AF-A0A1M2ZMW8-F1
#
_entry.id   AF-A0A1M2ZMW8-F1
#
_cell.length_a   1.000
_cell.length_b   1.000
_cell.length_c   1.000
_cell.angle_alpha   90.00
_cell.angle_beta   90.00
_cell.angle_gamma   90.00
#
_symmetry.space_group_name_H-M   'P 1'
#
loop_
_entity.id
_entity.type
_entity.pdbx_description
1 polymer ?
#
loop_
_entity_poly.entity_id
_entity_poly.type
_entity_poly.pdbx_seq_one_letter_code
_entity_poly.pdbx_strand_id
1 'polypeptide(L)' 'MTSGAEWSIATDLLVVQTGRSTAGPGPAVFSDRGLEVHTIGDCIAPRRLSQALFEAHRLATQL' A
#
# COMPACT_ATOMS: atom_id res chain seq x y z
N MET A 1 21.51 -22.80 9.39
CA MET A 1 21.61 -22.56 10.84
C MET A 1 21.69 -21.06 11.07
N THR A 2 20.66 -20.45 11.64
CA THR A 2 20.72 -19.08 12.19
C THR A 2 21.22 -19.17 13.62
N SER A 3 22.09 -18.25 14.04
CA SER A 3 22.82 -18.36 15.31
C SER A 3 21.98 -18.17 16.58
N GLY A 4 20.73 -17.70 16.47
CA GLY A 4 19.86 -17.44 17.63
C GLY A 4 20.41 -16.41 18.61
N ALA A 5 21.45 -15.68 18.23
CA ALA A 5 22.10 -14.70 19.09
C ALA A 5 21.21 -13.46 19.23
N GLU A 6 21.07 -12.98 20.47
CA GLU A 6 20.26 -11.83 20.84
C GLU A 6 21.17 -10.71 21.35
N TRP A 7 20.82 -9.48 21.00
CA TRP A 7 21.51 -8.28 21.47
C TRP A 7 20.48 -7.22 21.85
N SER A 8 20.82 -6.44 22.88
CA SER A 8 20.05 -5.27 23.29
C SER A 8 20.84 -4.01 22.98
N ILE A 9 20.16 -3.02 22.39
CA ILE A 9 20.74 -1.73 22.01
C ILE A 9 19.89 -0.65 22.66
N ALA A 10 20.48 0.16 23.54
CA ALA A 10 19.80 1.29 24.16
C ALA A 10 19.61 2.41 23.12
N THR A 11 18.38 2.89 22.98
CA THR A 11 18.04 4.00 22.07
C THR A 11 16.99 4.91 22.71
N ASP A 12 17.09 6.21 22.45
CA ASP A 12 16.06 7.17 22.85
C ASP A 12 14.82 7.08 21.94
N LEU A 13 15.02 6.66 20.68
CA LEU A 13 13.98 6.50 19.67
C LEU A 13 14.31 5.36 18.71
N LEU A 14 13.29 4.56 18.36
CA LEU A 14 13.36 3.50 17.36
C LEU A 14 12.44 3.84 16.18
N VAL A 15 12.99 3.88 14.97
CA VAL A 15 12.23 3.98 13.72
C VAL A 15 12.06 2.59 13.12
N VAL A 16 10.82 2.16 12.91
CA VAL A 16 10.50 0.87 12.28
C VAL A 16 10.09 1.11 10.83
N GLN A 17 10.91 0.65 9.89
CA GLN A 17 10.65 0.71 8.46
C GLN A 17 10.75 -0.69 7.84
N THR A 18 9.69 -1.49 7.99
CA THR A 18 9.63 -2.90 7.55
C THR A 18 8.78 -3.12 6.29
N GLY A 19 8.22 -2.06 5.70
CA GLY A 19 7.37 -2.15 4.52
C GLY A 19 6.15 -1.25 4.64
N ARG A 20 5.14 -1.52 3.82
CA ARG A 20 3.85 -0.80 3.81
C ARG A 20 2.72 -1.81 3.71
N SER A 21 1.58 -1.47 4.30
CA SER A 21 0.30 -2.13 4.07
C SER A 21 -0.57 -1.27 3.16
N THR A 22 -1.57 -1.87 2.53
CA THR A 22 -2.63 -1.09 1.88
C THR A 22 -3.45 -0.37 2.96
N ALA A 23 -3.91 0.83 2.64
CA ALA A 23 -4.76 1.63 3.52
C ALA A 23 -6.02 2.07 2.78
N GLY A 24 -7.15 2.05 3.47
CA GLY A 24 -8.43 2.55 2.98
C GLY A 24 -9.53 1.49 2.92
N PRO A 25 -10.81 1.92 2.92
CA PRO A 25 -11.92 1.02 2.71
C PRO A 25 -11.84 0.40 1.30
N GLY A 26 -12.04 -0.91 1.22
CA GLY A 26 -12.14 -1.59 -0.08
C GLY A 26 -13.31 -1.04 -0.90
N PRO A 27 -13.33 -1.29 -2.22
CA PRO A 27 -14.37 -0.78 -3.13
C PRO A 27 -15.80 -1.16 -2.70
N ALA A 28 -15.95 -2.24 -1.94
CA ALA A 28 -17.21 -2.68 -1.34
C ALA A 28 -17.88 -1.66 -0.38
N VAL A 29 -17.14 -0.68 0.14
CA VAL A 29 -17.72 0.37 0.99
C VAL A 29 -18.47 1.43 0.17
N PHE A 30 -18.22 1.50 -1.13
CA PHE A 30 -18.78 2.53 -2.02
C PHE A 30 -19.77 1.98 -3.05
N SER A 31 -19.96 0.66 -3.11
CA SER A 31 -20.86 -0.02 -4.05
C SER A 31 -22.32 0.42 -3.94
N ASP A 32 -22.75 0.83 -2.74
CA ASP A 32 -24.16 1.09 -2.43
C ASP A 32 -24.67 2.44 -2.95
N ARG A 33 -23.80 3.22 -3.61
CA ARG A 33 -24.13 4.57 -4.10
C ARG A 33 -24.47 4.63 -5.60
N GLY A 34 -24.46 3.49 -6.30
CA GLY A 34 -24.76 3.44 -7.74
C GLY A 34 -23.75 4.15 -8.63
N LEU A 35 -22.58 4.49 -8.09
CA LEU A 35 -21.46 5.08 -8.82
C LEU A 35 -20.43 4.00 -9.11
N GLU A 36 -19.83 4.06 -10.30
CA GLU A 36 -18.68 3.22 -10.62
C GLU A 36 -17.46 3.69 -9.82
N VAL A 37 -16.80 2.75 -9.15
CA VAL A 37 -15.65 3.02 -8.27
C VAL A 37 -14.47 2.16 -8.70
N HIS A 38 -13.37 2.82 -9.02
CA HIS A 38 -12.12 2.17 -9.36
C HIS A 38 -11.08 2.42 -8.27
N THR A 39 -10.34 1.38 -7.92
CA THR A 39 -9.14 1.48 -7.09
C THR A 39 -7.91 1.47 -7.99
N ILE A 40 -6.87 2.26 -7.65
CA ILE A 40 -5.58 2.32 -8.35
C ILE A 40 -4.45 2.61 -7.36
N GLY A 41 -3.23 2.16 -7.66
CA GLY A 41 -2.03 2.46 -6.90
C GLY A 41 -1.95 1.73 -5.55
N ASP A 42 -1.40 2.42 -4.55
CA ASP A 42 -1.02 1.81 -3.27
C ASP A 42 -2.20 1.30 -2.43
N CYS A 43 -3.44 1.69 -2.74
CA CYS A 43 -4.64 1.13 -2.09
C CYS A 43 -4.97 -0.30 -2.58
N ILE A 44 -4.43 -0.72 -3.73
CA ILE A 44 -4.48 -2.11 -4.21
C ILE A 44 -3.30 -2.90 -3.66
N ALA A 45 -2.10 -2.36 -3.84
CA ALA A 45 -0.86 -2.98 -3.41
C ALA A 45 0.24 -1.91 -3.32
N PRO A 46 1.04 -1.85 -2.23
CA PRO A 46 2.11 -0.88 -2.12
C PRO A 46 3.18 -1.13 -3.19
N ARG A 47 3.38 -0.16 -4.08
CA ARG A 47 4.33 -0.23 -5.19
C ARG A 47 5.11 1.07 -5.36
N ARG A 48 6.00 1.14 -6.34
CA ARG A 48 6.72 2.37 -6.67
C ARG A 48 5.78 3.41 -7.25
N LEU A 49 6.12 4.69 -7.09
CA LEU A 49 5.37 5.83 -7.64
C LEU A 49 5.08 5.67 -9.14
N SER A 50 6.06 5.20 -9.92
CA SER A 50 5.90 4.96 -11.36
C SER A 50 4.74 4.03 -11.69
N GLN A 51 4.47 3.04 -10.83
CA GLN A 51 3.36 2.11 -11.02
C GLN A 51 2.02 2.76 -10.74
N ALA A 52 1.93 3.58 -9.68
CA ALA A 52 0.70 4.30 -9.37
C ALA A 52 0.31 5.24 -10.53
N LEU A 53 1.30 5.93 -11.11
CA LEU A 53 1.08 6.78 -12.29
C LEU A 53 0.67 5.97 -13.53
N PHE A 54 1.34 4.84 -13.78
CA PHE A 54 0.99 3.96 -14.90
C PHE A 54 -0.44 3.42 -14.77
N GLU A 55 -0.85 2.97 -13.58
CA GLU A 55 -2.19 2.45 -13.33
C GLU A 55 -3.26 3.53 -13.52
N ALA A 56 -3.00 4.75 -13.05
CA ALA A 56 -3.88 5.89 -13.26
C ALA A 56 -4.05 6.20 -14.76
N HIS A 57 -2.95 6.29 -15.50
CA HIS A 57 -2.99 6.58 -16.93
C HIS A 57 -3.72 5.48 -17.71
N ARG A 58 -3.41 4.21 -17.42
CA ARG A 58 -4.06 3.06 -18.04
C ARG A 58 -5.57 3.10 -17.84
N LEU A 59 -6.03 3.34 -16.60
CA LEU A 59 -7.46 3.46 -16.30
C LEU A 59 -8.08 4.61 -17.10
N ALA A 60 -7.45 5.79 -17.08
CA ALA A 60 -7.96 6.96 -17.81
C ALA A 60 -8.09 6.74 -19.32
N THR A 61 -7.25 5.90 -19.93
CA THR A 61 -7.33 5.55 -21.36
C THR A 61 -8.34 4.45 -21.70
N GLN A 62 -8.89 3.79 -20.68
CA GLN A 62 -9.82 2.65 -20.83
C GLN A 62 -11.25 2.99 -20.38
N LEU A 63 -11.48 4.19 -19.85
CA LEU A 63 -12.79 4.78 -19.57
C LEU A 63 -13.33 5.47 -20.81
#